data_AF-A0A2M8AIC4-F1
#
_entry.id   AF-A0A2M8AIC4-F1
#
_cell.length_a   1.000
_cell.length_b   1.000
_cell.length_c   1.000
_cell.angle_alpha   90.00
_cell.angle_beta   90.00
_cell.angle_gamma   90.00
#
_symmetry.space_group_name_H-M   'P 1'
#
loop_
_entity.id
_entity.type
_entity.pdbx_description
1 polymer ?
#
loop_
_entity_poly.entity_id
_entity_poly.type
_entity_poly.pdbx_seq_one_letter_code
_entity_poly.pdbx_strand_id
1 'polypeptide(L)'
;MQLSILEGSASGTAIYVETQSPITNINGLISLEIGIGTFVSGDFTTIDWGNNNYFIKTELDITGGTNYTITGTSKLLSVPYALYAKTSGRSTPDPQGEQGLKGDQVIQGDQGIQG
;
A
#
# COMPACT_ATOMS: atom_id res chain seq x y z
N MET A 1 13.30 -18.68 -5.64
CA MET A 1 12.02 -18.79 -4.90
C MET A 1 11.05 -17.78 -5.48
N GLN A 2 9.76 -18.11 -5.56
CA GLN A 2 8.68 -17.16 -5.89
C GLN A 2 7.82 -16.91 -4.66
N LEU A 3 7.40 -15.66 -4.47
CA LEU A 3 6.49 -15.24 -3.43
C LEU A 3 5.31 -14.52 -4.07
N SER A 4 4.10 -14.88 -3.66
CA SER A 4 2.87 -14.28 -4.15
C SER A 4 1.99 -13.83 -2.98
N ILE A 5 1.32 -12.69 -3.13
CA ILE A 5 0.23 -12.27 -2.24
C ILE A 5 -1.08 -12.66 -2.90
N LEU A 6 -1.84 -13.53 -2.25
CA LEU A 6 -3.17 -13.95 -2.71
C LEU A 6 -4.26 -13.18 -1.97
N GLU A 7 -5.32 -12.82 -2.68
CA GLU A 7 -6.48 -12.12 -2.13
C GLU A 7 -7.67 -13.06 -1.89
N GLY A 8 -8.39 -12.85 -0.78
CA GLY A 8 -9.66 -13.51 -0.45
C GLY A 8 -9.51 -14.89 0.16
N SER A 9 -8.68 -15.76 -0.41
CA SER A 9 -8.46 -17.13 0.09
C SER A 9 -7.05 -17.66 -0.18
N ALA A 10 -6.71 -18.81 0.43
CA ALA A 10 -5.43 -19.50 0.20
C ALA A 10 -5.24 -20.01 -1.24
N SER A 11 -6.29 -20.00 -2.07
CA SER A 11 -6.23 -20.33 -3.50
C SER A 11 -6.76 -19.18 -4.36
N GLY A 12 -6.80 -17.97 -3.80
CA GLY A 12 -7.27 -16.78 -4.47
C GLY A 12 -6.31 -16.27 -5.54
N THR A 13 -6.71 -15.19 -6.19
CA THR A 13 -5.91 -14.54 -7.23
C THR A 13 -4.64 -13.93 -6.63
N ALA A 14 -3.50 -14.15 -7.29
CA ALA A 14 -2.26 -13.47 -6.95
C ALA A 14 -2.33 -12.01 -7.42
N ILE A 15 -2.31 -11.07 -6.47
CA ILE A 15 -2.37 -9.63 -6.72
C ILE A 15 -0.99 -8.96 -6.73
N TYR A 16 0.02 -9.68 -6.24
CA TYR A 16 1.42 -9.28 -6.30
C TYR A 16 2.30 -10.54 -6.34
N VAL A 17 3.34 -10.52 -7.18
CA VAL A 17 4.31 -11.61 -7.33
C VAL A 17 5.72 -11.04 -7.45
N GLU A 18 6.65 -11.64 -6.72
CA GLU A 18 8.09 -11.38 -6.82
C GLU A 18 8.90 -12.68 -6.76
N THR A 19 10.16 -12.60 -7.18
CA THR A 19 11.14 -13.66 -6.98
C THR A 19 12.26 -13.22 -6.06
N GLN A 20 12.78 -14.19 -5.29
CA GLN A 20 13.81 -14.01 -4.28
C GLN A 20 14.84 -15.13 -4.39
N SER A 21 16.10 -14.79 -4.11
CA SER A 21 17.24 -15.73 -4.09
C SER A 21 17.93 -15.75 -2.72
N PRO A 22 17.20 -16.12 -1.64
CA PRO A 22 17.77 -16.14 -0.29
C PRO A 22 18.78 -17.28 -0.12
N ILE A 23 19.71 -17.08 0.82
CA ILE A 23 20.62 -18.13 1.28
C ILE A 23 20.17 -18.55 2.68
N THR A 24 20.02 -19.85 2.91
CA THR A 24 19.70 -20.42 4.23
C THR A 24 20.89 -20.31 5.17
N ASN A 25 20.67 -20.10 6.47
CA ASN A 25 21.73 -20.29 7.45
C ASN A 25 22.03 -21.80 7.69
N ILE A 26 23.03 -22.11 8.52
CA ILE A 26 23.43 -23.48 8.87
C ILE A 26 22.30 -24.34 9.45
N ASN A 27 21.25 -23.70 10.01
CA ASN A 27 20.09 -24.36 10.60
C ASN A 27 18.93 -24.49 9.61
N GLY A 28 19.11 -24.11 8.34
CA GLY A 28 18.06 -24.12 7.33
C GLY A 28 17.06 -22.98 7.43
N LEU A 29 17.32 -21.95 8.24
CA LEU A 29 16.44 -20.78 8.36
C LEU A 29 16.69 -19.80 7.20
N ILE A 30 15.60 -19.28 6.64
CA ILE A 30 15.58 -18.21 5.67
C ILE A 30 14.85 -17.01 6.28
N SER A 31 15.37 -15.81 6.08
CA SER A 31 14.68 -14.55 6.36
C SER A 31 14.49 -13.78 5.06
N LEU A 32 13.28 -13.25 4.88
CA LEU A 32 12.87 -12.56 3.66
C LEU A 32 12.12 -11.28 4.03
N GLU A 33 12.27 -10.29 3.18
CA GLU A 33 11.47 -9.07 3.18
C GLU A 33 10.69 -9.04 1.86
N ILE A 34 9.38 -8.82 1.95
CA ILE A 34 8.48 -8.79 0.80
C ILE A 34 8.44 -7.37 0.25
N GLY A 35 8.50 -7.21 -1.08
CA GLY A 35 8.47 -5.92 -1.75
C GLY A 35 9.84 -5.42 -2.21
N ILE A 36 10.92 -6.12 -1.83
CA ILE A 36 12.30 -5.80 -2.25
C ILE A 36 12.87 -6.82 -3.25
N GLY A 37 12.09 -7.85 -3.59
CA GLY A 37 12.50 -8.90 -4.52
C GLY A 37 12.55 -8.42 -5.97
N THR A 38 12.87 -9.34 -6.88
CA THR A 38 12.72 -9.07 -8.31
C THR A 38 11.24 -9.15 -8.67
N PHE A 39 10.67 -7.99 -9.00
CA PHE A 39 9.28 -7.85 -9.39
C PHE A 39 8.91 -8.76 -10.58
N VAL A 40 7.73 -9.39 -10.50
CA VAL A 40 7.15 -10.17 -11.60
C VAL A 40 5.83 -9.57 -12.09
N SER A 41 4.90 -9.29 -11.16
CA SER A 41 3.58 -8.74 -11.52
C SER A 41 2.85 -8.10 -10.32
N GLY A 42 1.87 -7.25 -10.60
CA GLY A 42 1.05 -6.56 -9.60
C GLY A 42 1.63 -5.22 -9.15
N ASP A 43 1.18 -4.71 -8.02
CA ASP A 43 1.77 -3.54 -7.36
C ASP A 43 1.55 -3.65 -5.85
N PHE A 44 2.65 -3.76 -5.10
CA PHE A 44 2.62 -3.94 -3.66
C PHE A 44 2.07 -2.69 -2.93
N THR A 45 2.30 -1.51 -3.50
CA THR A 45 1.95 -0.22 -2.86
C THR A 45 0.46 0.10 -2.94
N THR A 46 -0.25 -0.52 -3.89
CA THR A 46 -1.69 -0.29 -4.11
C THR A 46 -2.58 -1.33 -3.41
N ILE A 47 -2.00 -2.29 -2.68
CA ILE A 47 -2.77 -3.34 -2.00
C ILE A 47 -3.59 -2.73 -0.86
N ASP A 48 -4.91 -2.93 -0.91
CA ASP A 48 -5.82 -2.46 0.13
C ASP A 48 -5.87 -3.44 1.31
N TRP A 49 -4.85 -3.37 2.16
CA TRP A 49 -4.68 -4.24 3.33
C TRP A 49 -5.86 -4.26 4.31
N GLY A 50 -6.77 -3.29 4.24
CA GLY A 50 -7.89 -3.13 5.19
C GLY A 50 -9.20 -3.80 4.76
N ASN A 51 -9.35 -4.15 3.48
CA ASN A 51 -10.64 -4.55 2.92
C ASN A 51 -10.73 -6.03 2.53
N ASN A 52 -9.67 -6.81 2.69
CA ASN A 52 -9.69 -8.23 2.35
C ASN A 52 -8.84 -9.11 3.29
N ASN A 53 -8.99 -10.43 3.14
CA ASN A 53 -8.05 -11.39 3.68
C ASN A 53 -6.92 -11.59 2.68
N TYR A 54 -5.68 -11.59 3.18
CA TYR A 54 -4.50 -11.80 2.35
C TYR A 54 -3.73 -13.04 2.80
N PHE A 55 -3.06 -13.68 1.86
CA PHE A 55 -2.26 -14.87 2.09
C PHE A 55 -0.90 -14.72 1.40
N ILE A 56 0.16 -15.16 2.06
CA ILE A 56 1.46 -15.33 1.43
C ILE A 56 1.55 -16.76 0.91
N LYS A 57 1.76 -16.90 -0.39
CA LYS A 57 2.14 -18.15 -1.03
C LYS A 57 3.63 -18.11 -1.33
N THR A 58 4.36 -19.14 -0.90
CA THR A 58 5.77 -19.33 -1.21
C THR A 58 5.94 -20.57 -2.07
N GLU A 59 6.78 -20.45 -3.08
CA GLU A 59 7.02 -21.48 -4.09
C GLU A 59 8.53 -21.64 -4.27
N LEU A 60 9.01 -22.87 -4.11
CA LEU A 60 10.43 -23.18 -4.18
C LEU A 60 10.73 -24.25 -5.22
N ASP A 61 11.75 -23.98 -6.02
CA ASP A 61 12.44 -24.95 -6.86
C ASP A 61 13.79 -25.26 -6.20
N ILE A 62 14.00 -26.51 -5.80
CA ILE A 62 15.23 -26.96 -5.13
C ILE A 62 16.45 -26.96 -6.05
N THR A 63 16.24 -26.89 -7.38
CA THR A 63 17.29 -26.82 -8.39
C THR A 63 17.60 -25.38 -8.81
N GLY A 64 16.85 -24.39 -8.30
CA GLY A 64 17.02 -22.98 -8.62
C GLY A 64 16.41 -22.54 -9.96
N GLY A 65 15.62 -23.40 -10.61
CA GLY A 65 14.87 -23.06 -11.82
C GLY A 65 13.48 -22.47 -11.53
N THR A 66 12.56 -22.71 -12.47
CA THR A 66 11.16 -22.26 -12.42
C THR A 66 10.17 -23.41 -12.19
N ASN A 67 10.67 -24.60 -11.85
CA ASN A 67 9.84 -25.78 -11.57
C ASN A 67 9.54 -25.83 -10.07
N TYR A 68 8.58 -25.01 -9.65
CA TYR A 68 8.19 -24.92 -8.24
C TYR A 68 7.47 -26.21 -7.79
N THR A 69 8.11 -26.96 -6.90
CA THR A 69 7.59 -28.25 -6.41
C THR A 69 7.17 -28.20 -4.94
N ILE A 70 7.76 -27.28 -4.16
CA ILE A 70 7.40 -27.06 -2.77
C ILE A 70 6.58 -25.79 -2.70
N THR A 71 5.34 -25.90 -2.20
CA THR A 71 4.43 -24.76 -2.03
C THR A 71 3.97 -24.68 -0.58
N GLY A 72 4.05 -23.49 0.01
CA GLY A 72 3.42 -23.15 1.28
C GLY A 72 2.44 -22.01 1.10
N THR A 73 1.35 -22.00 1.85
CA THR A 73 0.43 -20.84 1.89
C THR A 73 0.06 -20.55 3.34
N SER A 74 0.18 -19.29 3.75
CA SER A 74 -0.11 -18.84 5.11
C SER A 74 -0.95 -17.57 5.08
N LYS A 75 -1.96 -17.49 5.94
CA LYS A 75 -2.80 -16.28 6.06
C LYS A 75 -2.01 -15.17 6.73
N LEU A 76 -2.02 -13.96 6.15
CA LEU A 76 -1.63 -12.75 6.84
C LEU A 76 -2.73 -12.39 7.83
N LEU A 77 -2.50 -12.72 9.10
CA LEU A 77 -3.33 -12.24 10.20
C LEU A 77 -2.96 -10.77 10.44
N SER A 78 -3.97 -9.90 10.56
CA SER A 78 -3.80 -8.45 10.65
C SER A 78 -2.67 -8.06 11.61
N VAL A 79 -1.62 -7.43 11.09
CA VAL A 79 -0.66 -6.70 11.92
C VAL A 79 -1.31 -5.38 12.36
N PRO A 80 -1.05 -4.90 13.59
CA PRO A 80 -1.65 -3.66 14.12
C PRO A 80 -1.53 -2.44 13.18
N TYR A 81 -0.51 -2.41 12.33
CA TYR A 81 -0.22 -1.32 11.41
C TYR A 81 -1.25 -1.14 10.29
N ALA A 82 -1.80 -2.23 9.74
CA ALA A 82 -2.86 -2.15 8.73
C ALA A 82 -4.17 -1.57 9.32
N LEU A 83 -4.45 -1.88 10.60
CA LEU A 83 -5.57 -1.27 11.33
C LEU A 83 -5.30 0.22 11.60
N TYR A 84 -4.06 0.57 11.97
CA TYR A 84 -3.68 1.95 12.27
C TYR A 84 -3.79 2.87 11.05
N ALA A 85 -3.34 2.42 9.86
CA ALA A 85 -3.41 3.22 8.63
C ALA A 85 -4.84 3.71 8.30
N LYS A 86 -5.87 2.90 8.54
CA LYS A 86 -7.28 3.29 8.37
C LYS A 86 -7.72 4.38 9.34
N THR A 87 -7.13 4.43 10.54
CA THR A 87 -7.53 5.34 11.61
C THR A 87 -6.80 6.69 11.51
N SER A 88 -5.57 6.70 10.98
CA SER A 88 -4.70 7.88 10.95
C SER A 88 -4.93 8.83 9.78
N GLY A 89 -5.64 8.40 8.73
CA GLY A 89 -5.94 9.22 7.56
C GLY A 89 -7.07 10.25 7.74
N ARG A 90 -7.75 10.27 8.89
CA ARG A 90 -8.81 11.27 9.18
C ARG A 90 -8.22 12.48 9.87
N SER A 91 -7.40 13.24 9.16
CA SER A 91 -7.19 14.65 9.49
C SER A 91 -8.50 15.36 9.21
N THR A 92 -9.31 15.61 10.23
CA THR A 92 -10.37 16.61 10.12
C THR A 92 -9.69 17.92 9.75
N PRO A 93 -10.00 18.56 8.61
CA PRO A 93 -9.49 19.90 8.34
C PRO A 93 -9.90 20.79 9.51
N ASP A 94 -8.95 21.51 10.10
CA ASP A 94 -9.27 22.53 11.10
C ASP A 94 -10.36 23.45 10.54
N PRO A 95 -11.34 23.89 11.36
CA PRO A 95 -12.32 24.85 10.89
C PRO A 95 -11.57 26.10 10.41
N GLN A 96 -11.68 26.38 9.11
CA GLN A 96 -11.08 27.55 8.48
C GLN A 96 -11.61 28.80 9.18
N GLY A 97 -10.71 29.54 9.85
CA GLY A 97 -11.05 30.76 10.57
C GLY A 97 -11.78 31.75 9.66
N GLU A 98 -12.80 32.42 10.20
CA GLU A 98 -13.62 33.38 9.45
C GLU A 98 -12.72 34.41 8.75
N GLN A 99 -12.81 34.48 7.43
CA GLN A 99 -12.10 35.46 6.62
C GLN A 99 -12.58 36.86 7.03
N GLY A 100 -11.66 37.70 7.55
CA GLY A 100 -11.98 39.05 7.98
C GLY A 100 -12.63 39.87 6.87
N LEU A 101 -13.67 40.64 7.22
CA LEU A 101 -14.42 41.50 6.31
C LEU A 101 -13.46 42.42 5.53
N LYS A 102 -13.43 42.27 4.20
CA LYS A 102 -12.69 43.17 3.31
C LYS A 102 -13.33 44.56 3.40
N GLY A 103 -12.58 45.56 3.84
CA GLY A 103 -13.07 46.94 4.01
C GLY A 103 -13.70 47.50 2.74
N ASP A 104 -14.86 48.12 2.90
CA ASP A 104 -15.68 48.68 1.83
C ASP A 104 -14.89 49.65 0.94
N GLN A 105 -15.08 49.52 -0.38
CA GLN A 105 -14.51 50.45 -1.36
C GLN A 105 -15.10 51.85 -1.13
N VAL A 106 -14.23 52.82 -0.88
CA VAL A 106 -14.57 54.24 -0.92
C VAL A 106 -15.17 54.60 -2.28
N ILE A 107 -16.42 55.07 -2.23
CA ILE A 107 -17.17 55.76 -3.27
C ILE A 107 -16.28 56.70 -4.11
N GLN A 108 -16.22 56.44 -5.42
CA GLN A 108 -15.56 57.27 -6.41
C GLN A 108 -16.30 58.61 -6.52
N GLY A 109 -15.57 59.71 -6.33
CA GLY A 109 -16.12 61.07 -6.31
C GLY A 109 -16.75 61.49 -7.65
N ASP A 110 -17.85 62.24 -7.54
CA ASP A 110 -18.63 62.76 -8.65
C ASP A 110 -17.75 63.54 -9.65
N GLN A 111 -17.79 63.14 -10.94
CA GLN A 111 -17.23 63.96 -12.01
C GLN A 111 -18.10 65.20 -12.24
N GLY A 112 -17.47 66.37 -12.23
CA GLY A 112 -18.11 67.66 -12.48
C GLY A 112 -18.75 67.73 -13.87
N ILE A 113 -19.99 68.21 -13.90
CA ILE A 113 -20.70 68.60 -15.11
C ILE A 113 -19.97 69.77 -15.79
N GLN A 114 -19.66 69.63 -17.07
CA GLN A 114 -19.15 70.73 -17.90
C GLN A 114 -20.33 71.36 -18.66
N GLY A 115 -20.54 72.65 -18.44
CA GLY A 115 -21.44 73.53 -19.18
C GLY A 115 -20.94 74.96 -19.08
#